data_AF-A0A2V8TID1-F1
#
_entry.id   AF-A0A2V8TID1-F1
#
_cell.length_a   1.000
_cell.length_b   1.000
_cell.length_c   1.000
_cell.angle_alpha   90.00
_cell.angle_beta   90.00
_cell.angle_gamma   90.00
#
_symmetry.space_group_name_H-M   'P 1'
#
loop_
_entity.id
_entity.type
_entity.pdbx_description
1 polymer ?
#
loop_
_entity_poly.entity_id
_entity_poly.type
_entity_poly.pdbx_seq_one_letter_code
_entity_poly.pdbx_strand_id
1 'polypeptide(L)'
;MWTGSEMIVWGGEFITATGGRYCACTVAAPSGSPVLSVSRGSGEAVLNWAALPGASSYDVVRGSLSSLHGSGGDFASSVERCLANDLTATTLIDPDVPVSDAGFWYLVRGSSCGGAGSWNDGSSGQVGSRDPELNGSPNSCP
;
A
#
# COMPACT_ATOMS: atom_id res chain seq x y z
N MET A 1 -28.05 -5.82 12.53
CA MET A 1 -26.99 -6.48 13.33
C MET A 1 -25.78 -5.56 13.29
N TRP A 2 -25.25 -5.15 14.43
CA TRP A 2 -24.15 -4.18 14.55
C TRP A 2 -22.95 -4.88 15.21
N THR A 3 -21.76 -4.76 14.62
CA THR A 3 -20.52 -5.35 15.16
C THR A 3 -19.45 -4.30 15.50
N GLY A 4 -19.79 -3.01 15.47
CA GLY A 4 -18.87 -1.92 15.83
C GLY A 4 -17.97 -1.43 14.69
N SER A 5 -17.80 -2.19 13.60
CA SER A 5 -17.01 -1.79 12.42
C SER A 5 -17.80 -1.82 11.11
N GLU A 6 -18.87 -2.62 11.04
CA GLU A 6 -19.70 -2.75 9.84
C GLU A 6 -21.19 -2.61 10.19
N MET A 7 -21.91 -1.92 9.30
CA MET A 7 -23.37 -1.87 9.30
C MET A 7 -23.88 -2.55 8.03
N ILE A 8 -24.63 -3.64 8.18
CA ILE A 8 -25.37 -4.25 7.08
C ILE A 8 -26.83 -3.77 7.17
N VAL A 9 -27.26 -3.01 6.16
CA VAL A 9 -28.66 -2.58 6.00
C VAL A 9 -29.29 -3.41 4.89
N TRP A 10 -30.37 -4.12 5.20
CA TRP A 10 -31.24 -4.74 4.21
C TRP A 10 -32.55 -3.95 4.19
N GLY A 11 -32.77 -3.16 3.14
CA GLY A 11 -33.98 -2.36 2.98
C GLY A 11 -33.97 -1.63 1.62
N GLY A 12 -34.87 -2.04 0.74
CA GLY A 12 -35.11 -1.49 -0.60
C GLY A 12 -36.32 -2.20 -1.21
N GLU A 13 -37.11 -1.50 -2.02
CA GLU A 13 -38.29 -2.05 -2.68
C GLU A 13 -37.92 -3.26 -3.57
N PHE A 14 -38.81 -4.25 -3.69
CA PHE A 14 -38.59 -5.62 -4.21
C PHE A 14 -37.88 -5.75 -5.58
N ILE A 15 -37.67 -4.65 -6.30
CA ILE A 15 -37.12 -4.61 -7.66
C ILE A 15 -35.71 -3.99 -7.77
N THR A 16 -35.16 -3.41 -6.70
CA THR A 16 -33.79 -2.86 -6.71
C THR A 16 -33.04 -3.27 -5.46
N ALA A 17 -32.31 -4.39 -5.54
CA ALA A 17 -31.36 -4.81 -4.52
C ALA A 17 -30.11 -3.89 -4.53
N THR A 18 -30.26 -2.64 -4.09
CA THR A 18 -29.15 -1.67 -3.94
C THR A 18 -28.64 -1.67 -2.51
N GLY A 19 -28.23 -2.83 -2.00
CA GLY A 19 -27.53 -2.92 -0.72
C GLY A 19 -26.14 -2.29 -0.86
N GLY A 20 -25.85 -1.25 -0.07
CA GLY A 20 -24.53 -0.62 0.03
C GLY A 20 -23.83 -1.01 1.33
N ARG A 21 -22.51 -1.23 1.28
CA ARG A 21 -21.68 -1.32 2.48
C ARG A 21 -21.43 0.09 3.01
N TYR A 22 -21.90 0.38 4.22
CA TYR A 22 -21.62 1.64 4.89
C TYR A 22 -20.44 1.46 5.84
N CYS A 23 -19.31 2.09 5.52
CA CYS A 23 -18.21 2.25 6.48
C CYS A 23 -18.70 3.15 7.62
N ALA A 24 -18.63 2.67 8.86
CA ALA A 24 -18.88 3.51 10.04
C ALA A 24 -17.76 4.54 10.28
N CYS A 25 -16.66 4.44 9.52
CA CYS A 25 -15.55 5.36 9.54
C CYS A 25 -15.93 6.66 8.80
N THR A 26 -15.95 7.78 9.53
CA THR A 26 -16.15 9.12 8.96
C THR A 26 -14.87 9.70 8.34
N VAL A 27 -13.76 8.95 8.40
CA VAL A 27 -12.47 9.32 7.82
C VAL A 27 -12.38 8.75 6.41
N ALA A 28 -11.95 9.55 5.44
CA ALA A 28 -11.66 9.08 4.11
C ALA A 28 -10.35 8.27 4.07
N ALA A 29 -10.13 7.50 3.00
CA ALA A 29 -8.82 6.93 2.71
C ALA A 29 -7.76 8.07 2.65
N PRO A 30 -6.55 7.85 3.17
CA PRO A 30 -5.48 8.85 3.10
C PRO A 30 -5.18 9.21 1.64
N SER A 31 -4.96 10.50 1.39
CA SER A 31 -4.63 11.01 0.05
C SER A 31 -3.18 11.48 -0.01
N GLY A 32 -2.55 11.35 -1.18
CA GLY A 32 -1.13 11.64 -1.38
C GLY A 32 -0.24 10.46 -1.00
N SER A 33 1.07 10.71 -1.05
CA SER A 33 2.09 9.67 -0.93
C SER A 33 3.12 10.09 0.13
N PRO A 34 3.49 9.22 1.08
CA PRO A 34 4.51 9.53 2.06
C PRO A 34 5.87 9.80 1.39
N VAL A 35 6.59 10.81 1.86
CA VAL A 35 7.98 11.02 1.46
C VAL A 35 8.84 9.96 2.14
N LEU A 36 9.25 8.95 1.39
CA LEU A 36 10.09 7.84 1.86
C LEU A 36 11.58 8.17 1.69
N SER A 37 12.35 7.93 2.74
CA SER A 37 13.81 7.92 2.74
C SER A 37 14.32 6.53 3.10
N VAL A 38 15.30 6.04 2.35
CA VAL A 38 15.91 4.73 2.57
C VAL A 38 17.40 4.92 2.78
N SER A 39 17.90 4.44 3.92
CA SER A 39 19.33 4.45 4.24
C SER A 39 19.83 3.04 4.47
N ARG A 40 21.12 2.78 4.19
CA ARG A 40 21.74 1.50 4.51
C ARG A 40 22.36 1.52 5.90
N GLY A 41 22.01 0.53 6.71
CA GLY A 41 22.64 0.21 7.99
C GLY A 41 23.78 -0.79 7.82
N SER A 42 24.03 -1.60 8.84
CA SER A 42 25.12 -2.60 8.89
C SER A 42 24.78 -3.93 8.22
N GLY A 43 24.07 -3.88 7.09
CA GLY A 43 23.52 -5.07 6.43
C GLY A 43 21.99 -5.06 6.33
N GLU A 44 21.34 -4.00 6.80
CA GLU A 44 19.90 -3.80 6.62
C GLU A 44 19.59 -2.51 5.83
N ALA A 45 18.39 -2.42 5.27
CA ALA A 45 17.81 -1.17 4.81
C ALA A 45 16.90 -0.60 5.91
N VAL A 46 17.14 0.66 6.29
CA VAL A 46 16.30 1.40 7.23
C VAL A 46 15.44 2.36 6.43
N LEU A 47 14.13 2.13 6.45
CA LEU A 47 13.12 2.94 5.82
C LEU A 47 12.53 3.90 6.83
N ASN A 48 12.43 5.18 6.48
CA ASN A 48 11.76 6.20 7.28
C ASN A 48 10.90 7.07 6.38
N TRP A 49 9.66 7.33 6.78
CA TRP A 49 8.76 8.21 6.02
C TRP A 49 8.06 9.22 6.91
N ALA A 50 7.60 10.32 6.31
CA ALA A 50 6.78 11.30 7.00
C ALA A 50 5.34 10.77 7.20
N ALA A 51 4.73 11.08 8.35
CA ALA A 51 3.33 10.74 8.56
C ALA A 51 2.41 11.46 7.57
N LEU A 52 1.48 10.73 6.96
CA LEU A 52 0.51 11.25 6.00
C LEU A 52 -0.79 11.66 6.71
N PRO A 53 -1.34 12.86 6.46
CA PRO A 53 -2.63 13.27 7.02
C PRO A 53 -3.74 12.26 6.70
N GLY A 54 -4.50 11.87 7.73
CA GLY A 54 -5.60 10.92 7.62
C GLY A 54 -5.18 9.44 7.70
N ALA A 55 -3.88 9.12 7.66
CA ALA A 55 -3.39 7.76 7.85
C ALA A 55 -3.24 7.41 9.33
N SER A 56 -3.78 6.25 9.73
CA SER A 56 -3.57 5.66 11.06
C SER A 56 -2.55 4.51 11.04
N SER A 57 -2.31 3.94 9.86
CA SER A 57 -1.37 2.85 9.63
C SER A 57 -0.74 2.96 8.24
N TYR A 58 0.25 2.13 7.95
CA TYR A 58 0.97 2.08 6.68
C TYR A 58 1.18 0.65 6.21
N ASP A 59 1.00 0.45 4.91
CA ASP A 59 1.42 -0.76 4.23
C ASP A 59 2.73 -0.50 3.50
N VAL A 60 3.65 -1.46 3.59
CA VAL A 60 4.96 -1.38 2.98
C VAL A 60 5.19 -2.61 2.13
N VAL A 61 5.41 -2.39 0.83
CA VAL A 61 5.74 -3.45 -0.12
C VAL A 61 7.17 -3.28 -0.63
N ARG A 62 7.79 -4.41 -0.96
CA ARG A 62 9.11 -4.47 -1.59
C ARG A 62 9.05 -5.33 -2.84
N GLY A 63 9.85 -4.96 -3.84
CA GLY A 63 10.10 -5.82 -4.99
C GLY A 63 11.51 -5.69 -5.55
N SER A 64 11.78 -6.53 -6.56
CA SER A 64 13.05 -6.58 -7.28
C SER A 64 13.14 -5.46 -8.31
N LEU A 65 14.19 -4.64 -8.23
CA LEU A 65 14.47 -3.59 -9.20
C LEU A 65 14.88 -4.17 -10.56
N SER A 66 15.58 -5.31 -10.58
CA SER A 66 15.97 -5.98 -11.82
C SER A 66 14.76 -6.57 -12.54
N SER A 67 13.81 -7.14 -11.81
CA SER A 67 12.55 -7.63 -12.39
C SER A 67 11.70 -6.49 -12.92
N LEU A 68 11.56 -5.40 -12.15
CA LEU A 68 10.81 -4.21 -12.57
C LEU A 68 11.41 -3.57 -13.83
N HIS A 69 12.74 -3.47 -13.90
CA HIS A 69 13.42 -2.94 -15.07
C HIS A 69 13.28 -3.89 -16.28
N GLY A 70 13.45 -5.20 -16.07
CA GLY A 70 13.35 -6.21 -17.13
C GLY A 70 11.95 -6.39 -17.70
N SER A 71 10.91 -6.14 -16.90
CA SER A 71 9.51 -6.17 -17.35
C SER A 71 9.05 -4.89 -18.04
N GLY A 72 9.89 -3.85 -18.07
CA GLY A 72 9.52 -2.54 -18.62
C GLY A 72 8.66 -1.70 -17.67
N GLY A 73 8.64 -2.02 -16.37
CA GLY A 73 7.95 -1.24 -15.34
C GLY A 73 6.69 -1.89 -14.76
N ASP A 74 6.47 -3.19 -14.98
CA ASP A 74 5.35 -3.92 -14.39
C ASP A 74 5.59 -4.22 -12.89
N PHE A 75 4.77 -3.63 -12.04
CA PHE A 75 4.84 -3.85 -10.59
C PHE A 75 4.24 -5.20 -10.18
N ALA A 76 3.28 -5.75 -10.91
CA ALA A 76 2.58 -6.96 -10.51
C ALA A 76 3.53 -8.16 -10.41
N SER A 77 4.44 -8.27 -11.38
CA SER A 77 5.45 -9.34 -11.46
C SER A 77 6.73 -9.06 -10.67
N SER A 78 6.97 -7.81 -10.26
CA SER A 78 8.21 -7.42 -9.56
C SER A 78 8.07 -7.35 -8.03
N VAL A 79 6.85 -7.32 -7.48
CA VAL A 79 6.63 -7.41 -6.02
C VAL A 79 7.07 -8.77 -5.51
N GLU A 80 7.95 -8.75 -4.52
CA GLU A 80 8.44 -9.95 -3.86
C GLU A 80 7.66 -10.24 -2.57
N ARG A 81 7.34 -9.21 -1.79
CA ARG A 81 6.67 -9.37 -0.49
C ARG A 81 6.02 -8.10 0.04
N CYS A 82 4.98 -8.29 0.84
CA CYS A 82 4.52 -7.35 1.84
C CYS A 82 5.51 -7.37 3.02
N LEU A 83 6.17 -6.25 3.29
CA LEU A 83 7.05 -6.08 4.45
C LEU A 83 6.27 -5.74 5.71
N ALA A 84 5.21 -4.95 5.58
CA ALA A 84 4.30 -4.67 6.68
C ALA A 84 2.90 -4.33 6.18
N ASN A 85 1.90 -4.81 6.91
CA ASN A 85 0.49 -4.48 6.72
C ASN A 85 -0.02 -3.80 8.01
N ASP A 86 -0.66 -2.66 7.87
CA ASP A 86 -1.20 -1.88 8.98
C ASP A 86 -0.16 -1.47 10.06
N LEU A 87 1.06 -1.15 9.66
CA LEU A 87 2.10 -0.67 10.56
C LEU A 87 1.79 0.74 11.06
N THR A 88 1.71 0.95 12.38
CA THR A 88 1.47 2.28 12.96
C THR A 88 2.73 3.12 13.08
N ALA A 89 3.90 2.49 13.03
CA ALA A 89 5.19 3.17 12.99
C ALA A 89 5.43 3.81 11.60
N THR A 90 6.24 4.87 11.58
CA THR A 90 6.70 5.52 10.34
C THR A 90 8.14 5.12 9.97
N THR A 91 8.55 3.94 10.43
CA THR A 91 9.87 3.37 10.19
C THR A 91 9.77 1.85 10.10
N LEU A 92 10.61 1.24 9.26
CA LEU A 92 10.72 -0.20 9.09
C LEU A 92 12.16 -0.57 8.75
N ILE A 93 12.63 -1.68 9.32
CA ILE A 93 13.93 -2.26 9.00
C ILE A 93 13.69 -3.49 8.11
N ASP A 94 14.26 -3.48 6.91
CA ASP A 94 14.33 -4.64 6.02
C ASP A 94 15.73 -5.27 6.16
N PRO A 95 15.87 -6.44 6.81
CA PRO A 95 17.17 -7.08 7.03
C PRO A 95 17.73 -7.76 5.78
N ASP A 96 16.94 -7.88 4.71
CA ASP A 96 17.37 -8.57 3.51
C ASP A 96 18.34 -7.68 2.71
N VAL A 97 19.47 -8.26 2.31
CA VAL A 97 20.42 -7.62 1.39
C VAL A 97 20.17 -8.17 -0.01
N PRO A 98 19.97 -7.31 -1.03
CA PRO A 98 19.88 -7.79 -2.40
C PRO A 98 21.20 -8.43 -2.81
N VAL A 99 21.14 -9.41 -3.72
CA VAL A 99 22.35 -10.00 -4.30
C VAL A 99 23.24 -8.94 -4.96
N SER A 100 24.52 -9.25 -5.16
CA SER A 100 25.46 -8.35 -5.84
C SER A 100 24.89 -7.81 -7.15
N ASP A 101 25.03 -6.50 -7.38
CA ASP A 101 24.48 -5.76 -8.53
C ASP A 101 22.95 -5.78 -8.69
N ALA A 102 22.21 -6.22 -7.66
CA ALA A 102 20.76 -6.07 -7.59
C ALA A 102 20.35 -4.98 -6.60
N GLY A 103 19.08 -4.58 -6.70
CA GLY A 103 18.47 -3.61 -5.80
C GLY A 103 17.02 -3.96 -5.53
N PHE A 104 16.51 -3.48 -4.39
CA PHE A 104 15.10 -3.50 -4.08
C PHE A 104 14.48 -2.13 -4.35
N TRP A 105 13.23 -2.12 -4.78
CA TRP A 105 12.37 -0.94 -4.71
C TRP A 105 11.40 -1.09 -3.54
N TYR A 106 10.94 0.04 -3.00
CA TYR A 106 10.03 0.09 -1.87
C TYR A 106 8.90 1.08 -2.16
N LEU A 107 7.67 0.75 -1.77
CA LEU A 107 6.55 1.67 -1.76
C LEU A 107 5.83 1.61 -0.42
N VAL A 108 5.31 2.76 0.00
CA VAL A 108 4.54 2.92 1.23
C VAL A 108 3.25 3.62 0.89
N ARG A 109 2.11 3.09 1.35
CA ARG A 109 0.82 3.78 1.32
C ARG A 109 0.31 3.95 2.75
N GLY A 110 -0.42 5.04 3.00
CA GLY A 110 -1.17 5.19 4.25
C GLY A 110 -2.48 4.41 4.18
N SER A 111 -2.95 3.92 5.33
CA SER A 111 -4.26 3.28 5.48
C SER A 111 -5.02 3.90 6.67
N SER A 112 -6.34 3.88 6.57
CA SER A 112 -7.27 4.30 7.62
C SER A 112 -8.48 3.38 7.63
N CYS A 113 -9.37 3.56 8.61
CA CYS A 113 -10.66 2.84 8.59
C CYS A 113 -11.55 3.19 7.38
N GLY A 114 -11.21 4.26 6.64
CA GLY A 114 -11.86 4.65 5.38
C GLY A 114 -11.31 3.92 4.17
N GLY A 115 -10.29 3.08 4.35
CA GLY A 115 -9.62 2.31 3.31
C GLY A 115 -8.15 2.68 3.14
N ALA A 116 -7.48 1.91 2.31
CA ALA A 116 -6.11 2.15 1.89
C ALA A 116 -6.01 3.34 0.93
N GLY A 117 -4.95 4.12 1.07
CA GLY A 117 -4.55 5.14 0.10
C GLY A 117 -4.00 4.51 -1.19
N SER A 118 -3.60 5.37 -2.13
CA SER A 118 -3.03 4.94 -3.42
C SER A 118 -1.54 4.61 -3.29
N TRP A 119 -1.07 3.67 -4.10
CA TRP A 119 0.34 3.39 -4.36
C TRP A 119 0.98 4.33 -5.39
N ASN A 120 0.18 5.16 -6.03
CA ASN A 120 0.66 6.17 -6.96
C ASN A 120 1.42 7.27 -6.21
N ASP A 121 2.43 7.83 -6.86
CA ASP A 121 3.17 9.00 -6.34
C ASP A 121 2.67 10.33 -6.91
N GLY A 122 1.74 10.28 -7.88
CA GLY A 122 1.19 11.46 -8.54
C GLY A 122 2.20 12.21 -9.42
N SER A 123 3.39 11.64 -9.64
CA SER A 123 4.43 12.22 -10.47
C SER A 123 4.08 12.12 -11.96
N SER A 124 4.38 13.17 -12.72
CA SER A 124 4.32 13.13 -14.20
C SER A 124 5.25 12.08 -14.83
N GLY A 125 6.24 11.58 -14.08
CA GLY A 125 7.12 10.49 -14.52
C GLY A 125 6.49 9.10 -14.38
N GLN A 126 5.33 8.98 -13.74
CA GLN A 126 4.63 7.72 -13.61
C GLN A 126 3.91 7.39 -14.94
N VAL A 127 4.33 6.31 -15.60
CA VAL A 127 3.83 5.92 -16.93
C VAL A 127 2.38 5.42 -16.88
N GLY A 128 1.96 4.82 -15.76
CA GLY A 128 0.61 4.30 -15.53
C GLY A 128 0.33 4.08 -14.05
N SER A 129 -0.94 3.88 -13.69
CA SER A 129 -1.33 3.63 -12.30
C SER A 129 -0.71 2.34 -11.78
N ARG A 130 -0.07 2.41 -10.60
CA ARG A 130 0.49 1.23 -9.90
C ARG A 130 -0.57 0.46 -9.12
N ASP A 131 -1.72 1.07 -8.83
CA ASP A 131 -2.75 0.47 -7.97
C ASP A 131 -3.28 -0.87 -8.51
N PRO A 132 -3.62 -1.04 -9.80
CA PRO A 132 -4.11 -2.31 -10.31
C PRO A 132 -3.03 -3.41 -10.24
N GLU A 133 -1.78 -3.05 -10.51
CA GLU A 133 -0.66 -3.99 -10.55
C GLU A 133 -0.27 -4.46 -9.15
N LEU A 134 -0.14 -3.52 -8.20
CA LEU A 134 0.20 -3.84 -6.81
C LEU A 134 -0.96 -4.55 -6.11
N ASN A 135 -2.19 -4.08 -6.24
CA ASN A 135 -3.34 -4.75 -5.60
C ASN A 135 -3.67 -6.10 -6.24
N GLY A 136 -3.25 -6.33 -7.50
CA GLY A 136 -3.38 -7.62 -8.19
C GLY A 136 -2.21 -8.59 -7.93
N SER A 137 -1.10 -8.12 -7.34
CA SER A 137 0.06 -8.96 -7.10
C SER A 137 -0.21 -9.95 -5.94
N PRO A 138 0.11 -11.25 -6.09
CA PRO A 138 -0.09 -12.23 -5.02
C PRO A 138 0.77 -11.98 -3.79
N ASN A 139 1.81 -11.15 -3.92
CA ASN A 139 2.78 -10.86 -2.86
C ASN A 139 2.56 -9.48 -2.21
N SER A 140 1.54 -8.72 -2.62
CA SER A 140 1.25 -7.41 -2.05
C SER A 140 0.62 -7.49 -0.66
N CYS A 141 0.55 -6.35 0.02
CA CYS A 141 -0.19 -6.26 1.27
C CYS A 141 -1.71 -6.34 1.01
N PRO A 142 -2.47 -6.99 1.91
CA PRO A 142 -3.92 -7.08 1.85
C PRO A 142 -4.68 -5.74 1.66
#